data_AF-A0A2E4XZ08-F1
#
_entry.id   AF-A0A2E4XZ08-F1
#
_cell.length_a   1.000
_cell.length_b   1.000
_cell.length_c   1.000
_cell.angle_alpha   90.00
_cell.angle_beta   90.00
_cell.angle_gamma   90.00
#
_symmetry.space_group_name_H-M   'P 1'
#
loop_
_entity.id
_entity.type
_entity.pdbx_description
1 polymer ?
#
loop_
_entity_poly.entity_id
_entity_poly.type
_entity_poly.pdbx_seq_one_letter_code
_entity_poly.pdbx_strand_id
1 'polypeptide(L)'
;MMRQAVILAGGMGTRLGPLTADTPKPLLHVGGRPFLEHLKGELARHGIRRLILLTGPHTAAFERALSTTAWHDVDVELIADQPAAGTAGALRYAEHLLDSEFLMLNGDSFFDFNLLDPFLGDGTANIALRKVENAERYGHVVLDEGRVTQFGEKSTPGPGLINAGVYCLNRSVLDWIGDGHVSLETDILPQLVAAGEVQGRIHDGPFIDIGVPDDFERAQTLLPKWQRRPAAFLDRDGIVNHDTGYVWHKDDYRWMEGIEVAIKRLNDLGYYVFIVTNQAGVSRGLYETADIENLHAYINETLMQHGAHIDAFYYCPFHPDFGGDRYQEFRDWRKPEPGMLLRAMEEWPVDLSRSFMIGDKQSDMQAGAAAGVPTLKLFLEGDIREALAEAAPPWRP
;
A
#
# COMPACT_ATOMS: atom_id res chain seq x y z
N MET A 1 4.52 13.15 -6.34
CA MET A 1 3.98 11.98 -5.61
C MET A 1 4.40 10.74 -6.35
N MET A 2 4.97 9.77 -5.64
CA MET A 2 5.38 8.51 -6.24
C MET A 2 4.15 7.70 -6.64
N ARG A 3 3.97 7.47 -7.94
CA ARG A 3 2.85 6.68 -8.50
C ARG A 3 3.31 5.45 -9.26
N GLN A 4 4.62 5.27 -9.33
CA GLN A 4 5.27 4.22 -10.10
C GLN A 4 6.01 3.24 -9.19
N ALA A 5 5.86 1.96 -9.50
CA ALA A 5 6.71 0.90 -8.97
C ALA A 5 7.30 0.03 -10.08
N VAL A 6 8.52 -0.41 -9.87
CA VAL A 6 9.25 -1.39 -10.69
C VAL A 6 9.35 -2.68 -9.88
N ILE A 7 8.98 -3.81 -10.46
CA ILE A 7 9.07 -5.12 -9.79
C ILE A 7 10.07 -6.00 -10.52
N LEU A 8 11.06 -6.50 -9.77
CA LEU A 8 12.02 -7.51 -10.23
C LEU A 8 11.33 -8.87 -10.32
N ALA A 9 11.02 -9.31 -11.54
CA ALA A 9 10.18 -10.49 -11.77
C ALA A 9 10.84 -11.60 -12.60
N GLY A 10 12.05 -11.38 -13.12
CA GLY A 10 12.75 -12.28 -14.06
C GLY A 10 13.71 -13.31 -13.45
N GLY A 11 13.74 -13.47 -12.13
CA GLY A 11 14.66 -14.40 -11.46
C GLY A 11 14.31 -15.87 -11.70
N MET A 12 15.33 -16.73 -11.88
CA MET A 12 15.20 -18.16 -12.19
C MET A 12 14.61 -19.02 -11.05
N GLY A 13 14.55 -18.51 -9.82
CA GLY A 13 13.87 -19.19 -8.70
C GLY A 13 14.42 -20.57 -8.28
N THR A 14 15.65 -20.93 -8.69
CA THR A 14 16.21 -22.30 -8.65
C THR A 14 16.11 -23.05 -7.31
N ARG A 15 16.07 -22.33 -6.18
CA ARG A 15 15.95 -22.89 -4.83
C ARG A 15 14.59 -23.56 -4.54
N LEU A 16 13.55 -23.26 -5.33
CA LEU A 16 12.22 -23.86 -5.22
C LEU A 16 12.05 -25.12 -6.10
N GLY A 17 13.10 -25.51 -6.83
CA GLY A 17 13.14 -26.76 -7.59
C GLY A 17 12.00 -26.86 -8.63
N PRO A 18 11.19 -27.94 -8.62
CA PRO A 18 10.15 -28.16 -9.63
C PRO A 18 9.07 -27.06 -9.70
N LEU A 19 8.82 -26.34 -8.60
CA LEU A 19 7.80 -25.30 -8.56
C LEU A 19 8.09 -24.17 -9.56
N THR A 20 9.37 -23.84 -9.75
CA THR A 20 9.81 -22.77 -10.66
C THR A 20 10.31 -23.29 -12.00
N ALA A 21 10.01 -24.56 -12.34
CA ALA A 21 10.42 -25.14 -13.62
C ALA A 21 9.70 -24.43 -14.79
N ASP A 22 8.39 -24.24 -14.66
CA ASP A 22 7.53 -23.66 -15.71
C ASP A 22 6.84 -22.35 -15.29
N THR A 23 6.95 -21.97 -14.01
CA THR A 23 6.26 -20.81 -13.45
C THR A 23 7.25 -19.86 -12.77
N PRO A 24 7.35 -18.59 -13.20
CA PRO A 24 8.15 -17.58 -12.51
C PRO A 24 7.72 -17.44 -11.05
N LYS A 25 8.68 -17.22 -10.15
CA LYS A 25 8.41 -17.16 -8.71
C LYS A 25 7.28 -16.17 -8.33
N PRO A 26 7.21 -14.94 -8.87
CA PRO A 26 6.10 -14.02 -8.57
C PRO A 26 4.72 -14.52 -9.01
N LEU A 27 4.67 -15.47 -9.95
CA LEU A 27 3.42 -16.06 -10.44
C LEU A 27 3.03 -17.35 -9.70
N LEU A 28 3.85 -17.82 -8.76
CA LEU A 28 3.46 -18.92 -7.88
C LEU A 28 2.26 -18.52 -7.02
N HIS A 29 1.31 -19.45 -6.87
CA HIS A 29 0.12 -19.18 -6.08
C HIS A 29 0.42 -19.24 -4.58
N VAL A 30 -0.05 -18.22 -3.86
CA VAL A 30 -0.01 -18.12 -2.42
C VAL A 30 -1.42 -17.79 -1.91
N GLY A 31 -1.97 -18.62 -1.03
CA GLY A 31 -3.32 -18.36 -0.50
C GLY A 31 -4.41 -18.31 -1.59
N GLY A 32 -4.22 -19.05 -2.69
CA GLY A 32 -5.18 -19.19 -3.78
C GLY A 32 -4.98 -18.27 -4.99
N ARG A 33 -4.08 -17.27 -4.92
CA ARG A 33 -3.81 -16.33 -6.03
C ARG A 33 -2.31 -16.13 -6.28
N PRO A 34 -1.87 -15.66 -7.46
CA PRO A 34 -0.45 -15.37 -7.72
C PRO A 34 0.16 -14.41 -6.68
N PHE A 35 1.39 -14.68 -6.24
CA PHE A 35 2.12 -13.83 -5.28
C PHE A 35 2.18 -12.36 -5.73
N LEU A 36 2.36 -12.12 -7.02
CA LEU A 36 2.37 -10.79 -7.62
C LEU A 36 1.06 -10.02 -7.40
N GLU A 37 -0.09 -10.69 -7.32
CA GLU A 37 -1.36 -10.02 -6.99
C GLU A 37 -1.39 -9.50 -5.55
N HIS A 38 -0.68 -10.16 -4.62
CA HIS A 38 -0.51 -9.64 -3.26
C HIS A 38 0.32 -8.36 -3.26
N LEU A 39 1.44 -8.35 -3.99
CA LEU A 39 2.28 -7.15 -4.13
C LEU A 39 1.52 -6.00 -4.79
N LYS A 40 0.83 -6.28 -5.90
CA LYS A 40 0.01 -5.30 -6.59
C LYS A 40 -1.07 -4.72 -5.68
N GLY A 41 -1.76 -5.55 -4.89
CA GLY A 41 -2.80 -5.07 -3.96
C GLY A 41 -2.24 -4.08 -2.93
N GLU A 42 -1.05 -4.36 -2.37
CA GLU A 42 -0.38 -3.44 -1.46
C GLU A 42 0.08 -2.15 -2.13
N LEU A 43 0.59 -2.21 -3.37
CA LEU A 43 0.96 -1.02 -4.14
C LEU A 43 -0.28 -0.15 -4.44
N ALA A 44 -1.35 -0.77 -4.94
CA ALA A 44 -2.58 -0.09 -5.34
C ALA A 44 -3.29 0.59 -4.17
N ARG A 45 -3.31 -0.02 -2.96
CA ARG A 45 -3.90 0.62 -1.77
C ARG A 45 -3.15 1.88 -1.36
N HIS A 46 -1.84 1.93 -1.57
CA HIS A 46 -1.01 3.13 -1.40
C HIS A 46 -1.01 4.00 -2.68
N GLY A 47 -2.03 3.90 -3.54
CA GLY A 47 -2.19 4.76 -4.71
C GLY A 47 -1.11 4.65 -5.78
N ILE A 48 -0.29 3.60 -5.76
CA ILE A 48 0.68 3.31 -6.81
C ILE A 48 -0.05 2.55 -7.92
N ARG A 49 -0.21 3.23 -9.05
CA ARG A 49 -1.07 2.77 -10.15
C ARG A 49 -0.30 2.37 -11.39
N ARG A 50 0.96 2.75 -11.54
CA ARG A 50 1.79 2.41 -12.70
C ARG A 50 2.85 1.40 -12.31
N LEU A 51 2.78 0.19 -12.86
CA LEU A 51 3.68 -0.91 -12.55
C LEU A 51 4.55 -1.23 -13.77
N ILE A 52 5.85 -1.37 -13.57
CA ILE A 52 6.79 -1.87 -14.58
C ILE A 52 7.32 -3.21 -14.08
N LEU A 53 7.09 -4.29 -14.82
CA LEU A 53 7.58 -5.61 -14.46
C LEU A 53 8.82 -5.96 -15.29
N LEU A 54 9.95 -6.18 -14.61
CA LEU A 54 11.17 -6.65 -15.26
C LEU A 54 11.11 -8.18 -15.32
N THR A 55 10.53 -8.72 -16.39
CA THR A 55 10.14 -10.14 -16.49
C THR A 55 11.21 -11.03 -17.10
N GLY A 56 12.23 -10.45 -17.73
CA GLY A 56 13.30 -11.18 -18.39
C GLY A 56 12.76 -12.20 -19.42
N PRO A 57 13.23 -13.46 -19.42
CA PRO A 57 12.82 -14.45 -20.42
C PRO A 57 11.39 -14.99 -20.21
N HIS A 58 10.69 -14.59 -19.14
CA HIS A 58 9.40 -15.16 -18.75
C HIS A 58 8.19 -14.33 -19.15
N THR A 59 8.33 -13.33 -20.03
CA THR A 59 7.26 -12.36 -20.39
C THR A 59 5.93 -13.02 -20.74
N ALA A 60 5.93 -14.06 -21.57
CA ALA A 60 4.69 -14.73 -21.99
C ALA A 60 3.87 -15.33 -20.83
N ALA A 61 4.52 -15.69 -19.71
CA ALA A 61 3.81 -16.14 -18.52
C ALA A 61 3.11 -14.98 -17.81
N PHE A 62 3.74 -13.81 -17.75
CA PHE A 62 3.16 -12.60 -17.18
C PHE A 62 2.00 -12.07 -18.04
N GLU A 63 2.14 -12.00 -19.36
CA GLU A 63 1.05 -11.59 -20.26
C GLU A 63 -0.24 -12.39 -20.04
N ARG A 64 -0.10 -13.71 -19.87
CA ARG A 64 -1.25 -14.58 -19.55
C ARG A 64 -1.85 -14.24 -18.18
N ALA A 65 -1.01 -14.09 -17.15
CA ALA A 65 -1.46 -13.81 -15.79
C ALA A 65 -2.15 -12.43 -15.66
N LEU A 66 -1.71 -11.43 -16.42
CA LEU A 66 -2.22 -10.06 -16.39
C LEU A 66 -3.51 -9.84 -17.19
N SER A 67 -3.99 -10.84 -17.93
CA SER A 67 -5.18 -10.74 -18.80
C SER A 67 -6.52 -10.75 -18.07
N THR A 68 -6.51 -10.82 -16.74
CA THR A 68 -7.71 -10.92 -15.90
C THR A 68 -8.19 -9.54 -15.43
N THR A 69 -9.45 -9.45 -14.99
CA THR A 69 -10.00 -8.20 -14.43
C THR A 69 -9.31 -7.77 -13.13
N ALA A 70 -8.51 -8.64 -12.50
CA ALA A 70 -7.78 -8.33 -11.27
C ALA A 70 -6.73 -7.22 -11.43
N TRP A 71 -6.41 -6.82 -12.66
CA TRP A 71 -5.38 -5.85 -13.00
C TRP A 71 -5.91 -4.54 -13.57
N HIS A 72 -7.24 -4.36 -13.72
CA HIS A 72 -7.83 -3.18 -14.38
C HIS A 72 -7.67 -1.85 -13.61
N ASP A 73 -7.32 -1.93 -12.32
CA ASP A 73 -7.12 -0.79 -11.43
C ASP A 73 -5.66 -0.30 -11.40
N VAL A 74 -4.77 -0.89 -12.21
CA VAL A 74 -3.37 -0.48 -12.38
C VAL A 74 -2.96 -0.58 -13.86
N ASP A 75 -2.09 0.34 -14.29
CA ASP A 75 -1.44 0.28 -15.60
C ASP A 75 -0.16 -0.55 -15.48
N VAL A 76 0.02 -1.57 -16.32
CA VAL A 76 1.17 -2.47 -16.26
C VAL A 76 1.95 -2.48 -17.57
N GLU A 77 3.26 -2.24 -17.47
CA GLU A 77 4.22 -2.33 -18.56
C GLU A 77 5.18 -3.51 -18.32
N LEU A 78 5.44 -4.31 -19.35
CA LEU A 78 6.35 -5.45 -19.29
C LEU A 78 7.65 -5.11 -20.00
N ILE A 79 8.79 -5.31 -19.34
CA ILE A 79 10.10 -5.23 -20.00
C ILE A 79 10.58 -6.64 -20.31
N ALA A 80 10.40 -7.01 -21.58
CA ALA A 80 10.70 -8.33 -22.13
C ALA A 80 12.13 -8.46 -22.65
N ASP A 81 12.53 -9.70 -22.94
CA ASP A 81 13.72 -10.08 -23.73
C ASP A 81 15.04 -9.47 -23.25
N GLN A 82 15.09 -9.12 -21.96
CA GLN A 82 16.31 -8.67 -21.33
C GLN A 82 17.29 -9.86 -21.32
N PRO A 83 18.55 -9.66 -21.78
CA PRO A 83 19.59 -10.65 -21.49
C PRO A 83 19.72 -10.81 -19.96
N ALA A 84 20.43 -11.84 -19.51
CA ALA A 84 20.72 -12.04 -18.09
C ALA A 84 21.64 -10.93 -17.54
N ALA A 85 21.08 -9.72 -17.39
CA ALA A 85 21.76 -8.47 -17.06
C ALA A 85 21.81 -8.23 -15.55
N GLY A 86 21.34 -9.17 -14.73
CA GLY A 86 21.22 -9.00 -13.29
C GLY A 86 20.09 -8.05 -12.91
N THR A 87 19.86 -7.86 -11.61
CA THR A 87 18.74 -7.07 -11.09
C THR A 87 18.86 -5.58 -11.38
N ALA A 88 20.06 -5.02 -11.32
CA ALA A 88 20.31 -3.62 -11.68
C ALA A 88 20.42 -3.44 -13.21
N GLY A 89 21.09 -4.34 -13.93
CA GLY A 89 21.18 -4.23 -15.38
C GLY A 89 19.82 -4.32 -16.08
N ALA A 90 18.88 -5.11 -15.54
CA ALA A 90 17.49 -5.15 -15.98
C ALA A 90 16.80 -3.76 -15.94
N LEU A 91 17.13 -2.94 -14.95
CA LEU A 91 16.53 -1.61 -14.76
C LEU A 91 16.85 -0.65 -15.91
N ARG A 92 18.04 -0.77 -16.53
CA ARG A 92 18.45 0.07 -17.67
C ARG A 92 17.52 -0.07 -18.87
N TYR A 93 16.94 -1.25 -19.10
CA TYR A 93 15.99 -1.47 -20.19
C TYR A 93 14.66 -0.75 -19.95
N ALA A 94 14.35 -0.39 -18.70
CA ALA A 94 13.17 0.37 -18.33
C ALA A 94 13.39 1.89 -18.32
N GLU A 95 14.61 2.39 -18.57
CA GLU A 95 15.00 3.81 -18.37
C GLU A 95 14.01 4.81 -18.96
N HIS A 96 13.53 4.55 -20.18
CA HIS A 96 12.59 5.41 -20.91
C HIS A 96 11.19 5.50 -20.28
N LEU A 97 10.85 4.59 -19.36
CA LEU A 97 9.58 4.54 -18.65
C LEU A 97 9.68 5.04 -17.20
N LEU A 98 10.87 5.04 -16.60
CA LEU A 98 11.05 5.37 -15.19
C LEU A 98 10.65 6.82 -14.94
N ASP A 99 10.08 7.12 -13.78
CA ASP A 99 9.89 8.48 -13.27
C ASP A 99 11.22 8.99 -12.67
N SER A 100 11.28 10.24 -12.18
CA SER A 100 12.49 10.75 -11.51
C SER A 100 12.78 9.99 -10.22
N GLU A 101 11.73 9.54 -9.55
CA GLU A 101 11.77 8.72 -8.35
C GLU A 101 10.68 7.66 -8.46
N PHE A 102 11.01 6.42 -8.11
CA PHE A 102 10.08 5.30 -8.20
C PHE A 102 10.37 4.30 -7.08
N LEU A 103 9.35 3.51 -6.72
CA LEU A 103 9.58 2.33 -5.90
C LEU A 103 10.17 1.22 -6.73
N MET A 104 11.07 0.45 -6.13
CA MET A 104 11.54 -0.81 -6.69
C MET A 104 11.31 -1.92 -5.66
N LEU A 105 10.79 -3.05 -6.09
CA LEU A 105 10.47 -4.18 -5.23
C LEU A 105 11.04 -5.48 -5.78
N ASN A 106 11.51 -6.33 -4.89
CA ASN A 106 11.74 -7.74 -5.19
C ASN A 106 10.38 -8.41 -5.43
N GLY A 107 10.25 -9.17 -6.53
CA GLY A 107 9.00 -9.85 -6.89
C GLY A 107 8.65 -11.07 -6.03
N ASP A 108 9.46 -11.39 -5.02
CA ASP A 108 9.36 -12.59 -4.20
C ASP A 108 9.42 -12.34 -2.70
N SER A 109 9.46 -11.08 -2.29
CA SER A 109 9.39 -10.69 -0.89
C SER A 109 8.16 -9.80 -0.68
N PHE A 110 7.45 -10.02 0.41
CA PHE A 110 6.33 -9.18 0.83
C PHE A 110 6.66 -8.56 2.18
N PHE A 111 6.56 -7.24 2.26
CA PHE A 111 6.79 -6.48 3.47
C PHE A 111 5.64 -5.51 3.72
N ASP A 112 4.91 -5.71 4.81
CA ASP A 112 3.72 -4.92 5.11
C ASP A 112 4.04 -3.72 6.00
N PHE A 113 4.20 -2.57 5.38
CA PHE A 113 4.34 -1.28 6.03
C PHE A 113 3.64 -0.19 5.19
N ASN A 114 3.51 1.01 5.74
CA ASN A 114 3.02 2.15 4.98
C ASN A 114 4.03 2.53 3.89
N LEU A 115 3.75 2.22 2.63
CA LEU A 115 4.65 2.53 1.51
C LEU A 115 4.76 4.03 1.25
N LEU A 116 3.83 4.83 1.79
CA LEU A 116 3.85 6.28 1.70
C LEU A 116 4.62 6.96 2.81
N ASP A 117 5.06 6.21 3.84
CA ASP A 117 5.84 6.72 4.95
C ASP A 117 6.97 7.60 4.37
N PRO A 118 6.99 8.91 4.71
CA PRO A 118 7.28 10.00 3.79
C PRO A 118 8.47 9.68 2.92
N PHE A 119 8.18 9.60 1.62
CA PHE A 119 9.01 8.99 0.61
C PHE A 119 10.40 9.64 0.49
N LEU A 120 11.30 9.08 1.31
CA LEU A 120 12.61 8.60 0.92
C LEU A 120 13.61 9.76 0.89
N GLY A 121 14.39 9.81 1.98
CA GLY A 121 15.29 10.89 2.31
C GLY A 121 16.36 11.14 1.28
N ASP A 122 17.20 12.13 1.55
CA ASP A 122 18.23 12.57 0.62
C ASP A 122 19.15 11.41 0.21
N GLY A 123 19.39 11.27 -1.09
CA GLY A 123 20.32 10.31 -1.66
C GLY A 123 19.76 9.63 -2.91
N THR A 124 20.57 8.76 -3.48
CA THR A 124 20.22 7.99 -4.67
C THR A 124 19.33 6.79 -4.35
N ALA A 125 19.46 6.21 -3.16
CA ALA A 125 18.66 5.06 -2.74
C ALA A 125 18.22 5.15 -1.27
N ASN A 126 16.97 4.75 -1.04
CA ASN A 126 16.42 4.57 0.29
C ASN A 126 15.87 3.15 0.41
N ILE A 127 16.25 2.46 1.48
CA ILE A 127 15.97 1.02 1.64
C ILE A 127 15.06 0.79 2.84
N ALA A 128 14.01 -0.01 2.65
CA ALA A 128 13.21 -0.53 3.74
C ALA A 128 13.96 -1.68 4.43
N LEU A 129 14.14 -1.54 5.74
CA LEU A 129 14.89 -2.47 6.56
C LEU A 129 13.97 -3.15 7.57
N ARG A 130 14.26 -4.42 7.83
CA ARG A 130 13.55 -5.22 8.84
C ARG A 130 14.53 -5.75 9.87
N LYS A 131 14.18 -5.63 11.16
CA LYS A 131 14.87 -6.36 12.22
C LYS A 131 14.33 -7.78 12.29
N VAL A 132 15.22 -8.78 12.22
CA VAL A 132 14.87 -10.21 12.34
C VAL A 132 15.70 -10.87 13.43
N GLU A 133 15.19 -11.98 13.98
CA GLU A 133 15.89 -12.75 15.01
C GLU A 133 17.05 -13.59 14.45
N ASN A 134 16.96 -14.01 13.19
CA ASN A 134 18.03 -14.67 12.47
C ASN A 134 18.20 -14.07 11.07
N ALA A 135 19.28 -13.32 10.87
CA ALA A 135 19.61 -12.65 9.63
C ALA A 135 20.45 -13.50 8.65
N GLU A 136 20.86 -14.72 9.02
CA GLU A 136 21.86 -15.54 8.30
C GLU A 136 21.61 -15.69 6.79
N ARG A 137 20.35 -15.68 6.37
CA ARG A 137 19.95 -15.88 4.97
C ARG A 137 19.79 -14.59 4.17
N TYR A 138 19.97 -13.44 4.80
CA TYR A 138 19.67 -12.13 4.23
C TYR A 138 20.91 -11.23 4.25
N GLY A 139 20.84 -10.13 3.48
CA GLY A 139 21.87 -9.11 3.51
C GLY A 139 21.94 -8.41 4.86
N HIS A 140 23.14 -8.25 5.42
CA HIS A 140 23.39 -7.52 6.66
C HIS A 140 23.50 -6.03 6.39
N VAL A 141 22.79 -5.22 7.19
CA VAL A 141 22.80 -3.77 7.08
C VAL A 141 23.19 -3.14 8.42
N VAL A 142 24.11 -2.17 8.39
CA VAL A 142 24.42 -1.30 9.54
C VAL A 142 23.91 0.11 9.26
N LEU A 143 23.21 0.67 10.24
CA LEU A 143 22.70 2.03 10.21
C LEU A 143 23.47 2.92 11.18
N ASP A 144 23.73 4.15 10.75
CA ASP A 144 24.18 5.25 11.58
C ASP A 144 23.34 6.49 11.26
N GLU A 145 22.59 7.00 12.24
CA GLU A 145 21.68 8.16 12.09
C GLU A 145 20.77 8.12 10.84
N GLY A 146 20.27 6.93 10.46
CA GLY A 146 19.41 6.73 9.29
C GLY A 146 20.14 6.47 7.97
N ARG A 147 21.46 6.68 7.94
CA ARG A 147 22.32 6.36 6.80
C ARG A 147 22.78 4.92 6.87
N VAL A 148 22.83 4.23 5.72
CA VAL A 148 23.45 2.90 5.65
C VAL A 148 24.96 3.07 5.55
N THR A 149 25.70 2.50 6.50
CA THR A 149 27.18 2.56 6.53
C THR A 149 27.85 1.25 6.13
N GLN A 150 27.12 0.14 6.22
CA GLN A 150 27.57 -1.16 5.73
C GLN A 150 26.40 -1.92 5.11
N PHE A 151 26.65 -2.55 3.97
CA PHE A 151 25.71 -3.42 3.26
C PHE A 151 26.48 -4.63 2.73
N GLY A 152 26.02 -5.84 3.01
CA GLY A 152 26.69 -7.07 2.57
C GLY A 152 25.74 -8.25 2.44
N GLU A 153 26.09 -9.26 1.64
CA GLU A 153 25.19 -10.36 1.24
C GLU A 153 24.79 -11.36 2.35
N LYS A 154 25.61 -11.53 3.40
CA LYS A 154 25.40 -12.56 4.42
C LYS A 154 25.75 -12.05 5.80
N SER A 155 24.81 -12.17 6.73
CA SER A 155 25.09 -11.91 8.14
C SER A 155 25.66 -13.15 8.83
N THR A 156 26.30 -12.95 9.98
CA THR A 156 26.50 -14.01 10.96
C THR A 156 25.15 -14.47 11.53
N PRO A 157 25.04 -15.73 12.01
CA PRO A 157 23.84 -16.19 12.68
C PRO A 157 23.50 -15.30 13.88
N GLY A 158 22.23 -14.90 13.99
CA GLY A 158 21.72 -14.09 15.08
C GLY A 158 20.90 -12.88 14.63
N PRO A 159 20.45 -12.04 15.60
CA PRO A 159 19.59 -10.91 15.30
C PRO A 159 20.32 -9.85 14.48
N GLY A 160 19.63 -9.29 13.49
CA GLY A 160 20.23 -8.30 12.59
C GLY A 160 19.19 -7.48 11.85
N LEU A 161 19.66 -6.40 11.22
CA LEU A 161 18.89 -5.65 10.24
C LEU A 161 19.14 -6.25 8.87
N ILE A 162 18.04 -6.49 8.15
CA ILE A 162 18.05 -7.04 6.81
C ILE A 162 17.44 -6.07 5.82
N ASN A 163 17.93 -6.13 4.59
CA ASN A 163 17.25 -5.55 3.44
C ASN A 163 15.94 -6.29 3.18
N ALA A 164 14.80 -5.57 3.16
CA ALA A 164 13.49 -6.17 2.93
C ALA A 164 13.09 -6.23 1.45
N GLY A 165 13.97 -5.83 0.52
CA GLY A 165 13.69 -5.90 -0.91
C GLY A 165 12.69 -4.84 -1.39
N VAL A 166 12.55 -3.75 -0.65
CA VAL A 166 11.74 -2.58 -1.04
C VAL A 166 12.63 -1.34 -0.98
N TYR A 167 12.68 -0.63 -2.10
CA TYR A 167 13.54 0.51 -2.31
C TYR A 167 12.73 1.68 -2.86
N CYS A 168 13.15 2.90 -2.57
CA CYS A 168 12.97 3.99 -3.53
C CYS A 168 14.30 4.42 -4.05
N LEU A 169 14.31 4.57 -5.37
CA LEU A 169 15.47 4.96 -6.11
C LEU A 169 15.18 6.27 -6.84
N ASN A 170 16.17 7.16 -6.82
CA ASN A 170 16.25 8.21 -7.81
C ASN A 170 16.70 7.62 -9.14
N ARG A 171 16.21 8.15 -10.27
CA ARG A 171 16.61 7.72 -11.61
C ARG A 171 18.13 7.84 -11.84
N SER A 172 18.82 8.73 -11.13
CA SER A 172 20.29 8.82 -11.14
C SER A 172 21.00 7.52 -10.72
N VAL A 173 20.31 6.56 -10.10
CA VAL A 173 20.84 5.22 -9.84
C VAL A 173 21.37 4.56 -11.12
N LEU A 174 20.78 4.88 -12.28
CA LEU A 174 21.20 4.34 -13.57
C LEU A 174 22.65 4.72 -13.95
N ASP A 175 23.14 5.86 -13.47
CA ASP A 175 24.50 6.35 -13.73
C ASP A 175 25.57 5.45 -13.10
N TRP A 176 25.19 4.66 -12.10
CA TRP A 176 26.06 3.71 -11.41
C TRP A 176 26.07 2.33 -12.05
N ILE A 177 25.14 2.05 -12.97
CA ILE A 177 24.94 0.72 -13.53
C ILE A 177 25.83 0.56 -14.76
N GLY A 178 26.89 -0.24 -14.62
CA GLY A 178 27.77 -0.59 -15.74
C GLY A 178 27.11 -1.51 -16.78
N ASP A 179 27.88 -1.89 -17.79
CA ASP A 179 27.45 -2.86 -18.80
C ASP A 179 27.52 -4.30 -18.27
N GLY A 180 26.70 -5.19 -18.84
CA GLY A 180 26.73 -6.63 -18.56
C GLY A 180 25.80 -7.07 -17.42
N HIS A 181 26.19 -8.12 -16.70
CA HIS A 181 25.44 -8.64 -15.56
C HIS A 181 25.77 -7.83 -14.31
N VAL A 182 24.83 -7.00 -13.87
CA VAL A 182 24.97 -6.11 -12.72
C VAL A 182 23.81 -6.34 -11.74
N SER A 183 24.15 -6.64 -10.50
CA SER A 183 23.22 -6.86 -9.39
C SER A 183 23.10 -5.60 -8.54
N LEU A 184 21.86 -5.24 -8.21
CA LEU A 184 21.57 -4.11 -7.34
C LEU A 184 22.22 -4.30 -5.96
N GLU A 185 22.06 -5.49 -5.37
CA GLU A 185 22.46 -5.75 -3.99
C GLU A 185 23.98 -5.99 -3.83
N THR A 186 24.63 -6.61 -4.81
CA THR A 186 26.04 -6.99 -4.70
C THR A 186 27.00 -5.99 -5.33
N ASP A 187 26.53 -5.26 -6.35
CA ASP A 187 27.40 -4.41 -7.14
C ASP A 187 27.08 -2.93 -6.91
N ILE A 188 25.80 -2.53 -6.93
CA ILE A 188 25.40 -1.12 -6.90
C ILE A 188 25.25 -0.55 -5.48
N LEU A 189 24.46 -1.20 -4.63
CA LEU A 189 24.22 -0.72 -3.27
C LEU A 189 25.51 -0.54 -2.45
N PRO A 190 26.51 -1.44 -2.49
CA PRO A 190 27.78 -1.22 -1.79
C PRO A 190 28.54 0.03 -2.27
N GLN A 191 28.49 0.34 -3.58
CA GLN A 191 29.12 1.54 -4.13
C GLN A 191 28.40 2.81 -3.65
N LEU A 192 27.06 2.82 -3.70
CA LEU A 192 26.26 3.93 -3.19
C LEU A 192 26.46 4.12 -1.68
N VAL A 193 26.54 3.04 -0.91
CA VAL A 193 26.83 3.10 0.53
C VAL A 193 28.18 3.75 0.79
N ALA A 194 29.23 3.35 0.06
CA ALA A 194 30.55 3.96 0.17
C ALA A 194 30.56 5.45 -0.21
N ALA A 195 29.67 5.87 -1.12
CA ALA A 195 29.49 7.26 -1.52
C ALA A 195 28.61 8.07 -0.55
N GLY A 196 27.96 7.43 0.43
CA GLY A 196 26.98 8.11 1.29
C GLY A 196 25.69 8.48 0.54
N GLU A 197 25.27 7.63 -0.39
CA GLU A 197 24.06 7.85 -1.21
C GLU A 197 22.90 6.95 -0.81
N VAL A 198 23.04 6.22 0.31
CA VAL A 198 22.04 5.26 0.80
C VAL A 198 21.56 5.60 2.20
N GLN A 199 20.25 5.77 2.32
CA GLN A 199 19.53 5.84 3.59
C GLN A 199 18.78 4.53 3.83
N GLY A 200 18.48 4.24 5.09
CA GLY A 200 17.69 3.08 5.47
C GLY A 200 16.70 3.44 6.57
N ARG A 201 15.48 2.91 6.44
CA ARG A 201 14.42 3.08 7.44
C ARG A 201 13.96 1.72 7.94
N ILE A 202 13.89 1.58 9.26
CA ILE A 202 13.46 0.34 9.90
C ILE A 202 11.93 0.35 10.01
N HIS A 203 11.30 -0.74 9.57
CA HIS A 203 9.87 -0.96 9.77
C HIS A 203 9.58 -2.26 10.53
N ASP A 204 8.44 -2.26 11.21
CA ASP A 204 8.05 -3.33 12.12
C ASP A 204 7.00 -4.32 11.58
N GLY A 205 6.70 -4.18 10.29
CA GLY A 205 5.72 -4.94 9.55
C GLY A 205 5.98 -6.44 9.45
N PRO A 206 4.96 -7.26 9.18
CA PRO A 206 5.13 -8.63 8.73
C PRO A 206 5.96 -8.70 7.45
N PHE A 207 6.91 -9.64 7.40
CA PHE A 207 7.80 -9.83 6.27
C PHE A 207 7.90 -11.33 5.93
N ILE A 208 7.87 -11.66 4.65
CA ILE A 208 8.15 -13.00 4.16
C ILE A 208 8.82 -12.95 2.79
N ASP A 209 9.82 -13.82 2.59
CA ASP A 209 10.45 -14.08 1.31
C ASP A 209 10.13 -15.51 0.88
N ILE A 210 9.51 -15.68 -0.29
CA ILE A 210 9.07 -17.00 -0.76
C ILE A 210 10.17 -17.77 -1.51
N GLY A 211 11.43 -17.39 -1.35
CA GLY A 211 12.55 -17.95 -2.12
C GLY A 211 12.99 -19.35 -1.74
N VAL A 212 12.44 -19.95 -0.68
CA VAL A 212 12.73 -21.33 -0.25
C VAL A 212 11.44 -22.09 0.10
N PRO A 213 11.43 -23.44 0.02
CA PRO A 213 10.20 -24.23 0.19
C PRO A 213 9.46 -23.98 1.49
N ASP A 214 10.15 -23.96 2.63
CA ASP A 214 9.54 -23.77 3.95
C ASP A 214 8.81 -22.43 4.06
N ASP A 215 9.40 -21.35 3.53
CA ASP A 215 8.76 -20.03 3.57
C ASP A 215 7.65 -19.90 2.54
N PHE A 216 7.78 -20.52 1.38
CA PHE A 216 6.70 -20.61 0.41
C PHE A 216 5.47 -21.35 0.98
N GLU A 217 5.69 -22.43 1.75
CA GLU A 217 4.62 -23.14 2.46
C GLU A 217 3.99 -22.27 3.55
N ARG A 218 4.81 -21.63 4.39
CA ARG A 218 4.31 -20.70 5.42
C ARG A 218 3.50 -19.56 4.83
N ALA A 219 3.95 -19.01 3.69
CA ALA A 219 3.30 -17.92 2.99
C ALA A 219 1.85 -18.23 2.63
N GLN A 220 1.52 -19.50 2.33
CA GLN A 220 0.15 -19.92 2.00
C GLN A 220 -0.88 -19.51 3.06
N THR A 221 -0.46 -19.47 4.33
CA THR A 221 -1.34 -19.12 5.46
C THR A 221 -1.07 -17.73 6.00
N LEU A 222 0.19 -17.29 6.02
CA LEU A 222 0.58 -16.02 6.62
C LEU A 222 0.12 -14.82 5.80
N LEU A 223 0.27 -14.84 4.47
CA LEU A 223 -0.09 -13.71 3.62
C LEU A 223 -1.58 -13.35 3.69
N PRO A 224 -2.52 -14.30 3.48
CA PRO A 224 -3.94 -14.02 3.64
C PRO A 224 -4.30 -13.53 5.05
N LYS A 225 -3.63 -14.06 6.08
CA LYS A 225 -3.84 -13.64 7.47
C LYS A 225 -3.38 -12.21 7.71
N TRP A 226 -2.21 -11.82 7.21
CA TRP A 226 -1.65 -10.47 7.39
C TRP A 226 -2.43 -9.41 6.61
N GLN A 227 -2.91 -9.75 5.42
CA GLN A 227 -3.73 -8.85 4.62
C GLN A 227 -5.16 -8.70 5.16
N ARG A 228 -5.57 -9.55 6.12
CA ARG A 228 -6.78 -9.34 6.88
C ARG A 228 -6.54 -8.32 8.00
N ARG A 229 -6.98 -7.07 7.79
CA ARG A 229 -6.62 -5.92 8.63
C ARG A 229 -7.84 -5.29 9.29
N PRO A 230 -7.69 -4.71 10.50
CA PRO A 230 -8.72 -3.87 11.09
C PRO A 230 -8.97 -2.64 10.22
N ALA A 231 -10.19 -2.13 10.30
CA ALA A 231 -10.62 -0.96 9.55
C ALA A 231 -11.03 0.19 10.49
N ALA A 232 -10.63 1.40 10.12
CA ALA A 232 -11.14 2.65 10.67
C ALA A 232 -12.18 3.20 9.70
N PHE A 233 -13.46 3.15 10.09
CA PHE A 233 -14.55 3.78 9.36
C PHE A 233 -14.73 5.19 9.88
N LEU A 234 -14.45 6.19 9.06
CA LEU A 234 -14.54 7.59 9.44
C LEU A 234 -15.68 8.26 8.69
N ASP A 235 -16.53 9.03 9.38
CA ASP A 235 -17.32 10.02 8.65
C ASP A 235 -16.41 11.07 8.01
N ARG A 236 -16.90 11.76 7.00
CA ARG A 236 -16.14 12.81 6.31
C ARG A 236 -16.35 14.17 6.99
N ASP A 237 -17.58 14.65 6.96
CA ASP A 237 -17.95 15.96 7.48
C ASP A 237 -18.06 15.88 9.01
N GLY A 238 -17.40 16.80 9.72
CA GLY A 238 -17.32 16.80 11.19
C GLY A 238 -16.20 15.94 11.78
N ILE A 239 -15.53 15.10 10.97
CA ILE A 239 -14.44 14.20 11.40
C ILE A 239 -13.17 14.43 10.58
N VAL A 240 -13.23 14.31 9.26
CA VAL A 240 -12.07 14.52 8.38
C VAL A 240 -11.97 15.99 7.95
N ASN A 241 -13.11 16.61 7.67
CA ASN A 241 -13.21 18.04 7.41
C ASN A 241 -14.23 18.71 8.33
N HIS A 242 -14.15 20.03 8.44
CA HIS A 242 -15.22 20.79 9.08
C HIS A 242 -16.54 20.65 8.30
N ASP A 243 -17.64 20.38 9.03
CA ASP A 243 -18.98 20.33 8.45
C ASP A 243 -19.51 21.77 8.25
N THR A 244 -19.59 22.20 6.99
CA THR A 244 -20.25 23.45 6.59
C THR A 244 -21.54 23.19 5.80
N GLY A 245 -22.04 21.94 5.83
CA GLY A 245 -23.29 21.47 5.24
C GLY A 245 -23.12 20.68 3.95
N TYR A 246 -22.60 21.30 2.89
CA TYR A 246 -22.51 20.69 1.55
C TYR A 246 -21.12 20.91 0.97
N VAL A 247 -20.10 20.29 1.56
CA VAL A 247 -18.71 20.39 1.06
C VAL A 247 -18.54 19.46 -0.14
N TRP A 248 -18.44 20.04 -1.34
CA TRP A 248 -18.23 19.31 -2.60
C TRP A 248 -17.12 19.90 -3.46
N HIS A 249 -16.63 21.10 -3.13
CA HIS A 249 -15.54 21.77 -3.84
C HIS A 249 -14.32 21.93 -2.93
N LYS A 250 -13.12 21.78 -3.51
CA LYS A 250 -11.84 21.86 -2.76
C LYS A 250 -11.63 23.21 -2.05
N ASP A 251 -12.17 24.29 -2.59
CA ASP A 251 -11.96 25.65 -2.05
C ASP A 251 -12.69 25.86 -0.72
N ASP A 252 -13.80 25.14 -0.53
CA ASP A 252 -14.60 25.12 0.70
C ASP A 252 -14.14 24.04 1.68
N TYR A 253 -13.26 23.15 1.23
CA TYR A 253 -12.71 22.09 2.06
C TYR A 253 -11.75 22.65 3.12
N ARG A 254 -11.98 22.28 4.37
CA ARG A 254 -11.16 22.65 5.52
C ARG A 254 -10.88 21.40 6.34
N TRP A 255 -9.61 21.00 6.38
CA TRP A 255 -9.14 19.88 7.19
C TRP A 255 -9.53 20.03 8.65
N MET A 256 -9.96 18.92 9.27
CA MET A 256 -10.03 18.84 10.72
C MET A 256 -8.61 18.84 11.29
N GLU A 257 -8.40 19.56 12.38
CA GLU A 257 -7.07 19.63 13.00
C GLU A 257 -6.57 18.23 13.40
N GLY A 258 -5.33 17.90 13.00
CA GLY A 258 -4.68 16.64 13.37
C GLY A 258 -5.11 15.40 12.56
N ILE A 259 -6.11 15.49 11.68
CA ILE A 259 -6.62 14.31 10.95
C ILE A 259 -5.57 13.65 10.06
N GLU A 260 -4.72 14.42 9.37
CA GLU A 260 -3.71 13.87 8.46
C GLU A 260 -2.70 12.99 9.23
N VAL A 261 -2.26 13.46 10.40
CA VAL A 261 -1.38 12.71 11.31
C VAL A 261 -2.08 11.47 11.86
N ALA A 262 -3.36 11.59 12.18
CA ALA A 262 -4.20 10.51 12.65
C ALA A 262 -4.38 9.39 11.60
N ILE A 263 -4.71 9.75 10.37
CA ILE A 263 -4.83 8.81 9.24
C ILE A 263 -3.47 8.16 8.97
N LYS A 264 -2.39 8.95 8.89
CA LYS A 264 -1.04 8.42 8.72
C LYS A 264 -0.73 7.35 9.78
N ARG A 265 -1.00 7.65 11.05
CA ARG A 265 -0.76 6.71 12.14
C ARG A 265 -1.54 5.40 11.95
N LEU A 266 -2.78 5.47 11.48
CA LEU A 266 -3.55 4.27 11.15
C LEU A 266 -2.92 3.48 10.00
N ASN A 267 -2.46 4.15 8.93
CA ASN A 267 -1.75 3.50 7.83
C ASN A 267 -0.44 2.84 8.31
N ASP A 268 0.34 3.52 9.15
CA ASP A 268 1.58 3.01 9.75
C ASP A 268 1.34 1.78 10.65
N LEU A 269 0.18 1.75 11.31
CA LEU A 269 -0.28 0.61 12.10
C LEU A 269 -0.91 -0.50 11.23
N GLY A 270 -1.05 -0.29 9.91
CA GLY A 270 -1.57 -1.27 8.97
C GLY A 270 -3.10 -1.41 8.96
N TYR A 271 -3.84 -0.39 9.38
CA TYR A 271 -5.31 -0.34 9.25
C TYR A 271 -5.71 -0.02 7.81
N TYR A 272 -6.87 -0.54 7.40
CA TYR A 272 -7.62 0.08 6.32
C TYR A 272 -8.31 1.34 6.84
N VAL A 273 -8.24 2.43 6.11
CA VAL A 273 -8.95 3.68 6.40
C VAL A 273 -10.00 3.91 5.33
N PHE A 274 -11.27 3.89 5.76
CA PHE A 274 -12.42 4.10 4.88
C PHE A 274 -13.18 5.34 5.28
N ILE A 275 -13.56 6.13 4.28
CA ILE A 275 -14.50 7.24 4.48
C ILE A 275 -15.91 6.77 4.12
N VAL A 276 -16.86 6.98 5.03
CA VAL A 276 -18.28 6.61 4.86
C VAL A 276 -19.18 7.82 5.11
N THR A 277 -19.75 8.42 4.05
CA THR A 277 -20.40 9.75 4.15
C THR A 277 -21.75 9.87 3.42
N ASN A 278 -22.69 10.57 4.05
CA ASN A 278 -23.98 10.91 3.43
C ASN A 278 -23.84 12.16 2.55
N GLN A 279 -24.01 12.05 1.24
CA GLN A 279 -23.85 13.15 0.26
C GLN A 279 -25.20 13.55 -0.36
N ALA A 280 -26.12 14.00 0.49
CA ALA A 280 -27.48 14.38 0.10
C ALA A 280 -27.57 15.54 -0.91
N GLY A 281 -26.52 16.35 -1.04
CA GLY A 281 -26.48 17.45 -2.02
C GLY A 281 -26.63 16.97 -3.46
N VAL A 282 -26.21 15.72 -3.75
CA VAL A 282 -26.41 15.07 -5.06
C VAL A 282 -27.90 14.87 -5.36
N SER A 283 -28.64 14.20 -4.46
CA SER A 283 -30.10 14.03 -4.58
C SER A 283 -30.85 15.36 -4.66
N ARG A 284 -30.31 16.41 -4.04
CA ARG A 284 -30.88 17.76 -4.02
C ARG A 284 -30.55 18.58 -5.29
N GLY A 285 -29.69 18.06 -6.18
CA GLY A 285 -29.28 18.74 -7.40
C GLY A 285 -28.35 19.94 -7.17
N LEU A 286 -27.61 19.95 -6.05
CA LEU A 286 -26.65 21.02 -5.72
C LEU A 286 -25.30 20.83 -6.43
N TYR A 287 -24.92 19.58 -6.67
CA TYR A 287 -23.70 19.14 -7.35
C TYR A 287 -23.88 17.69 -7.82
N GLU A 288 -22.97 17.18 -8.66
CA GLU A 288 -23.03 15.84 -9.23
C GLU A 288 -22.10 14.86 -8.49
N THR A 289 -22.22 13.57 -8.81
CA THR A 289 -21.33 12.52 -8.28
C THR A 289 -19.87 12.75 -8.69
N ALA A 290 -19.66 13.25 -9.91
CA ALA A 290 -18.33 13.60 -10.41
C ALA A 290 -17.64 14.68 -9.54
N ASP A 291 -18.42 15.63 -9.00
CA ASP A 291 -17.87 16.66 -8.11
C ASP A 291 -17.37 16.05 -6.79
N ILE A 292 -18.11 15.09 -6.25
CA ILE A 292 -17.71 14.34 -5.05
C ILE A 292 -16.47 13.50 -5.30
N GLU A 293 -16.41 12.81 -6.43
CA GLU A 293 -15.25 12.01 -6.84
C GLU A 293 -14.00 12.88 -7.02
N ASN A 294 -14.14 14.06 -7.62
CA ASN A 294 -13.05 15.03 -7.75
C ASN A 294 -12.57 15.54 -6.39
N LEU A 295 -13.49 15.81 -5.45
CA LEU A 295 -13.12 16.21 -4.10
C LEU A 295 -12.41 15.08 -3.34
N HIS A 296 -12.90 13.83 -3.44
CA HIS A 296 -12.26 12.67 -2.81
C HIS A 296 -10.86 12.41 -3.37
N ALA A 297 -10.68 12.57 -4.69
CA ALA A 297 -9.37 12.52 -5.31
C ALA A 297 -8.44 13.59 -4.73
N TYR A 298 -8.90 14.85 -4.65
CA TYR A 298 -8.12 15.94 -4.04
C TYR A 298 -7.72 15.65 -2.58
N ILE A 299 -8.65 15.15 -1.77
CA ILE A 299 -8.39 14.78 -0.36
C ILE A 299 -7.28 13.73 -0.29
N ASN A 300 -7.43 12.63 -1.03
CA ASN A 300 -6.46 11.55 -0.98
C ASN A 300 -5.10 11.98 -1.54
N GLU A 301 -5.09 12.76 -2.62
CA GLU A 301 -3.85 13.29 -3.20
C GLU A 301 -3.09 14.21 -2.24
N THR A 302 -3.81 14.95 -1.41
CA THR A 302 -3.21 15.81 -0.39
C THR A 302 -2.66 14.99 0.78
N LEU A 303 -3.41 13.97 1.25
CA LEU A 303 -2.94 13.06 2.30
C LEU A 303 -1.66 12.32 1.90
N MET A 304 -1.61 11.83 0.65
CA MET A 304 -0.49 11.06 0.13
C MET A 304 0.80 11.89 0.05
N GLN A 305 0.72 13.23 -0.05
CA GLN A 305 1.89 14.12 0.06
C GLN A 305 2.48 14.15 1.47
N HIS A 306 1.67 13.82 2.48
CA HIS A 306 2.05 13.75 3.88
C HIS A 306 2.25 12.30 4.38
N GLY A 307 2.31 11.34 3.45
CA GLY A 307 2.52 9.93 3.75
C GLY A 307 1.31 9.21 4.34
N ALA A 308 0.11 9.78 4.16
CA ALA A 308 -1.16 9.22 4.61
C ALA A 308 -2.02 8.83 3.39
N HIS A 309 -2.97 7.91 3.56
CA HIS A 309 -3.96 7.64 2.53
C HIS A 309 -5.27 7.08 3.10
N ILE A 310 -6.30 7.22 2.28
CA ILE A 310 -7.59 6.57 2.41
C ILE A 310 -7.63 5.43 1.40
N ASP A 311 -7.93 4.22 1.86
CA ASP A 311 -7.98 3.02 1.02
C ASP A 311 -9.22 3.04 0.12
N ALA A 312 -10.36 3.54 0.61
CA ALA A 312 -11.57 3.74 -0.20
C ALA A 312 -12.54 4.79 0.38
N PHE A 313 -13.28 5.42 -0.52
CA PHE A 313 -14.40 6.30 -0.20
C PHE A 313 -15.72 5.63 -0.57
N TYR A 314 -16.64 5.60 0.38
CA TYR A 314 -18.02 5.18 0.18
C TYR A 314 -18.92 6.36 0.51
N TYR A 315 -19.78 6.73 -0.43
CA TYR A 315 -20.71 7.83 -0.25
C TYR A 315 -22.12 7.46 -0.69
N CYS A 316 -23.11 8.00 0.00
CA CYS A 316 -24.51 7.79 -0.32
C CYS A 316 -25.12 9.05 -0.95
N PRO A 317 -25.47 9.06 -2.25
CA PRO A 317 -26.12 10.20 -2.88
C PRO A 317 -27.62 10.31 -2.53
N PHE A 318 -28.23 9.23 -2.01
CA PHE A 318 -29.67 9.13 -1.73
C PHE A 318 -30.15 10.08 -0.63
N HIS A 319 -31.35 10.61 -0.82
CA HIS A 319 -32.12 11.31 0.20
C HIS A 319 -33.61 10.92 0.10
N PRO A 320 -34.32 10.68 1.22
CA PRO A 320 -35.73 10.25 1.19
C PRO A 320 -36.66 11.24 0.46
N ASP A 321 -36.44 12.54 0.68
CA ASP A 321 -37.31 13.60 0.13
C ASP A 321 -36.85 14.20 -1.21
N PHE A 322 -35.66 13.84 -1.72
CA PHE A 322 -35.07 14.48 -2.91
C PHE A 322 -34.46 13.47 -3.88
N GLY A 323 -34.52 13.76 -5.18
CA GLY A 323 -33.93 12.93 -6.23
C GLY A 323 -34.84 11.84 -6.82
N GLY A 324 -36.07 11.69 -6.30
CA GLY A 324 -37.05 10.72 -6.82
C GLY A 324 -36.51 9.29 -6.83
N ASP A 325 -36.58 8.63 -7.99
CA ASP A 325 -36.10 7.25 -8.14
C ASP A 325 -34.59 7.13 -8.43
N ARG A 326 -33.91 8.26 -8.74
CA ARG A 326 -32.56 8.31 -9.31
C ARG A 326 -31.47 7.65 -8.44
N TYR A 327 -31.68 7.55 -7.14
CA TYR A 327 -30.71 7.00 -6.19
C TYR A 327 -31.32 5.99 -5.21
N GLN A 328 -32.49 5.42 -5.53
CA GLN A 328 -33.20 4.52 -4.62
C GLN A 328 -32.41 3.25 -4.27
N GLU A 329 -31.55 2.78 -5.16
CA GLU A 329 -30.66 1.64 -4.91
C GLU A 329 -29.64 1.90 -3.79
N PHE A 330 -29.32 3.17 -3.50
CA PHE A 330 -28.43 3.58 -2.42
C PHE A 330 -29.17 3.85 -1.10
N ARG A 331 -30.46 3.50 -1.00
CA ARG A 331 -31.25 3.72 0.22
C ARG A 331 -30.59 3.12 1.45
N ASP A 332 -30.15 1.87 1.34
CA ASP A 332 -29.54 1.12 2.44
C ASP A 332 -28.11 1.59 2.73
N TRP A 333 -27.53 2.45 1.89
CA TRP A 333 -26.23 3.09 2.13
C TRP A 333 -26.35 4.31 3.01
N ARG A 334 -27.52 4.95 3.09
CA ARG A 334 -27.68 6.20 3.84
C ARG A 334 -27.67 5.91 5.33
N LYS A 335 -26.65 6.39 6.05
CA LYS A 335 -26.62 6.34 7.52
C LYS A 335 -27.91 6.95 8.08
N PRO A 336 -28.65 6.26 8.98
CA PRO A 336 -28.18 5.19 9.88
C PRO A 336 -28.14 3.77 9.32
N GLU A 337 -28.49 3.53 8.06
CA GLU A 337 -28.35 2.21 7.46
C GLU A 337 -26.86 1.86 7.21
N PRO A 338 -26.47 0.57 7.32
CA PRO A 338 -25.06 0.15 7.34
C PRO A 338 -24.43 -0.07 5.96
N GLY A 339 -25.15 0.15 4.86
CA GLY A 339 -24.78 -0.33 3.52
C GLY A 339 -23.38 0.08 3.05
N MET A 340 -22.94 1.31 3.34
CA MET A 340 -21.56 1.74 3.00
C MET A 340 -20.49 0.93 3.74
N LEU A 341 -20.71 0.65 5.03
CA LEU A 341 -19.77 -0.12 5.84
C LEU A 341 -19.75 -1.59 5.41
N LEU A 342 -20.92 -2.17 5.14
CA LEU A 342 -21.05 -3.54 4.65
C LEU A 342 -20.36 -3.71 3.29
N ARG A 343 -20.51 -2.73 2.39
CA ARG A 343 -19.84 -2.77 1.09
C ARG A 343 -18.32 -2.76 1.23
N ALA A 344 -17.78 -1.92 2.11
CA ALA A 344 -16.35 -1.91 2.41
C ALA A 344 -15.86 -3.27 2.93
N MET A 345 -16.62 -3.94 3.79
CA MET A 345 -16.27 -5.26 4.31
C MET A 345 -16.40 -6.40 3.28
N GLU A 346 -17.16 -6.19 2.20
CA GLU A 346 -17.28 -7.13 1.07
C GLU A 346 -16.08 -7.01 0.13
N GLU A 347 -15.65 -5.77 -0.15
CA GLU A 347 -14.57 -5.49 -1.10
C GLU A 347 -13.18 -5.68 -0.49
N TRP A 348 -13.05 -5.49 0.82
CA TRP A 348 -11.77 -5.54 1.52
C TRP A 348 -11.74 -6.64 2.59
N PRO A 349 -10.58 -7.30 2.80
CA PRO A 349 -10.43 -8.34 3.82
C PRO A 349 -10.36 -7.72 5.22
N VAL A 350 -11.49 -7.26 5.76
CA VAL A 350 -11.56 -6.58 7.05
C VAL A 350 -11.56 -7.57 8.22
N ASP A 351 -10.75 -7.27 9.24
CA ASP A 351 -10.85 -7.86 10.58
C ASP A 351 -11.77 -7.00 11.46
N LEU A 352 -13.07 -7.28 11.38
CA LEU A 352 -14.09 -6.51 12.08
C LEU A 352 -13.89 -6.47 13.59
N SER A 353 -13.29 -7.51 14.19
CA SER A 353 -13.14 -7.63 15.65
C SER A 353 -12.29 -6.53 16.29
N ARG A 354 -11.44 -5.89 15.49
CA ARG A 354 -10.55 -4.80 15.90
C ARG A 354 -10.80 -3.51 15.12
N SER A 355 -11.90 -3.47 14.37
CA SER A 355 -12.34 -2.29 13.63
C SER A 355 -13.13 -1.34 14.53
N PHE A 356 -13.17 -0.07 14.12
CA PHE A 356 -13.94 0.96 14.82
C PHE A 356 -14.55 1.95 13.84
N MET A 357 -15.59 2.65 14.29
CA MET A 357 -16.20 3.76 13.58
C MET A 357 -16.08 5.05 14.39
N ILE A 358 -15.74 6.16 13.71
CA ILE A 358 -15.74 7.51 14.26
C ILE A 358 -16.70 8.37 13.44
N GLY A 359 -17.63 9.03 14.12
CA GLY A 359 -18.62 9.93 13.51
C GLY A 359 -19.01 11.05 14.46
N ASP A 360 -19.63 12.10 13.93
CA ASP A 360 -20.07 13.28 14.68
C ASP A 360 -21.58 13.23 15.03
N LYS A 361 -22.32 12.29 14.44
CA LYS A 361 -23.77 12.17 14.58
C LYS A 361 -24.19 10.81 15.13
N GLN A 362 -25.37 10.78 15.75
CA GLN A 362 -25.98 9.53 16.22
C GLN A 362 -26.23 8.53 15.08
N SER A 363 -26.50 9.02 13.87
CA SER A 363 -26.68 8.19 12.68
C SER A 363 -25.43 7.38 12.34
N ASP A 364 -24.24 7.90 12.64
CA ASP A 364 -22.98 7.17 12.43
C ASP A 364 -22.91 5.97 13.36
N MET A 365 -23.14 6.22 14.65
CA MET A 365 -23.12 5.18 15.67
C MET A 365 -24.16 4.09 15.38
N GLN A 366 -25.33 4.46 14.87
CA GLN A 366 -26.36 3.51 14.46
C GLN A 366 -25.92 2.67 13.26
N ALA A 367 -25.31 3.28 12.24
CA ALA A 367 -24.80 2.56 11.08
C ALA A 367 -23.66 1.59 11.46
N GLY A 368 -22.72 2.04 12.31
CA GLY A 368 -21.65 1.20 12.85
C GLY A 368 -22.19 0.03 13.66
N ALA A 369 -23.16 0.26 14.55
CA ALA A 369 -23.82 -0.79 15.32
C ALA A 369 -24.55 -1.80 14.42
N ALA A 370 -25.30 -1.32 13.42
CA ALA A 370 -26.02 -2.17 12.47
C ALA A 370 -25.06 -2.99 11.58
N ALA A 371 -23.87 -2.47 11.29
CA ALA A 371 -22.80 -3.19 10.60
C ALA A 371 -22.01 -4.16 11.50
N GLY A 372 -22.28 -4.19 12.81
CA GLY A 372 -21.57 -5.04 13.77
C GLY A 372 -20.17 -4.54 14.14
N VAL A 373 -19.85 -3.26 13.92
CA VAL A 373 -18.58 -2.67 14.33
C VAL A 373 -18.51 -2.60 15.85
N PRO A 374 -17.49 -3.19 16.50
CA PRO A 374 -17.49 -3.38 17.95
C PRO A 374 -17.20 -2.09 18.73
N THR A 375 -16.46 -1.15 18.14
CA THR A 375 -16.06 0.10 18.79
C THR A 375 -16.63 1.29 18.03
N LEU A 376 -17.44 2.09 18.71
CA LEU A 376 -18.13 3.25 18.14
C LEU A 376 -17.75 4.49 18.95
N LYS A 377 -17.19 5.50 18.29
CA LYS A 377 -16.68 6.73 18.92
C LYS A 377 -17.44 7.93 18.35
N LEU A 378 -18.30 8.53 19.18
CA LEU A 378 -18.94 9.81 18.87
C LEU A 378 -17.97 10.94 19.20
N PHE A 379 -17.55 11.69 18.19
CA PHE A 379 -16.57 12.78 18.33
C PHE A 379 -17.26 14.10 18.05
N LEU A 380 -17.30 14.99 19.05
CA LEU A 380 -17.98 16.28 18.95
C LEU A 380 -17.00 17.47 18.96
N GLU A 381 -15.89 17.33 19.69
CA GLU A 381 -14.85 18.33 19.83
C GLU A 381 -13.56 17.68 20.36
N GLY A 382 -12.45 18.42 20.30
CA GLY A 382 -11.16 18.00 20.83
C GLY A 382 -10.17 17.58 19.76
N ASP A 383 -9.19 16.77 20.15
CA ASP A 383 -8.13 16.30 19.27
C ASP A 383 -8.43 14.88 18.78
N ILE A 384 -8.65 14.73 17.48
CA ILE A 384 -8.97 13.43 16.87
C ILE A 384 -7.87 12.38 17.08
N ARG A 385 -6.63 12.80 17.35
CA ARG A 385 -5.53 11.89 17.68
C ARG A 385 -5.81 11.10 18.97
N GLU A 386 -6.52 11.70 19.93
CA GLU A 386 -6.91 11.04 21.18
C GLU A 386 -7.95 9.96 20.94
N ALA A 387 -8.91 10.22 20.05
CA ALA A 387 -9.92 9.24 19.66
C ALA A 387 -9.29 7.98 19.03
N LEU A 388 -8.06 8.09 18.52
CA LEU A 388 -7.30 7.02 17.88
C LEU A 388 -6.19 6.43 18.74
N ALA A 389 -5.97 6.94 19.96
CA ALA A 389 -4.81 6.58 20.79
C ALA A 389 -4.65 5.07 21.03
N GLU A 390 -5.76 4.35 21.18
CA GLU A 390 -5.80 2.91 21.48
C GLU A 390 -5.53 2.00 20.27
N ALA A 391 -5.42 2.55 19.05
CA ALA A 391 -5.13 1.75 17.86
C ALA A 391 -3.75 1.07 17.99
N ALA A 392 -3.72 -0.24 17.74
CA ALA A 392 -2.52 -1.07 17.80
C ALA A 392 -2.36 -1.92 16.52
N PRO A 393 -1.12 -2.31 16.13
CA PRO A 393 -0.89 -3.03 14.88
C PRO A 393 -1.54 -4.43 14.89
N PRO A 394 -2.10 -4.89 13.76
CA PRO A 394 -2.88 -6.12 13.73
C PRO A 394 -2.05 -7.41 13.84
N TRP A 395 -0.73 -7.32 13.66
CA TRP A 395 0.20 -8.42 13.83
C TRP A 395 0.87 -8.45 15.22
N ARG A 396 0.58 -7.47 16.09
CA ARG A 396 0.93 -7.56 17.51
C ARG A 396 -0.23 -8.22 18.28
N PRO A 397 0.05 -9.25 19.10
CA PRO A 397 -0.97 -9.94 19.89
C PRO A 397 -1.64 -9.06 20.93
#